data_AF-A0A7S1S2R3-F1
#
_entry.id   AF-A0A7S1S2R3-F1
#
_cell.length_a   1.000
_cell.length_b   1.000
_cell.length_c   1.000
_cell.angle_alpha   90.00
_cell.angle_beta   90.00
_cell.angle_gamma   90.00
#
_symmetry.space_group_name_H-M   'P 1'
#
loop_
_entity.id
_entity.type
_entity.pdbx_description
1 polymer ?
#
loop_
_entity_poly.entity_id
_entity_poly.type
_entity_poly.pdbx_seq_one_letter_code
_entity_poly.pdbx_strand_id
1 'polypeptide(L)'
;NRSAPRRDRTHSLSVYSSPAQRRARMAMKVLAAASLSSLAAGVYIRTPTPLVAPVSWEEARAKAKQTLQELTPDEKGDLVKGSHSYSPGWYVGNTKPIERMGIPALTMQDAGNGFRPHLPGTLGSTTMWPCGLALAATWDEVLVETVGAAMGREFSSKGANVMLGPSVNVHRVARNGRNFEYMSGEDPYLGARMVKPFIRGVQSQGVIATAKHYAFNEQETNRGGKNASSSNVDARTAWELYYPPFAAAVEADVGAFMCSYNKVNGTSACENSGILKRDLKGAMGFRGFVMSDWGATHSTKAVTTGLDQDMPGGGMGGDKLFLATQLMVRYPQATDEAVVRVLSVIYKMRLDKSNGCQPPKCMSAMLANVRSKESTELASRAARRSIVLLKNEGGM
;
A
#
# COMPACT_ATOMS: atom_id res chain seq x y z
N ASN A 1 59.20 -29.41 0.20
CA ASN A 1 59.26 -28.04 -0.37
C ASN A 1 58.62 -27.97 -1.74
N ARG A 2 57.29 -27.75 -1.81
CA ARG A 2 56.62 -27.22 -3.01
C ARG A 2 55.44 -26.37 -2.57
N SER A 3 55.53 -25.09 -2.90
CA SER A 3 54.54 -24.03 -2.71
C SER A 3 53.44 -24.09 -3.77
N ALA A 4 52.18 -23.96 -3.37
CA ALA A 4 51.05 -23.65 -4.24
C ALA A 4 50.11 -22.64 -3.53
N PRO A 5 49.75 -21.50 -4.16
CA PRO A 5 48.80 -20.55 -3.61
C PRO A 5 47.37 -20.75 -4.13
N ARG A 6 46.45 -20.12 -3.39
CA ARG A 6 44.98 -20.17 -3.44
C ARG A 6 44.39 -19.70 -4.78
N ARG A 7 43.26 -20.31 -5.18
CA ARG A 7 42.38 -19.86 -6.27
C ARG A 7 41.25 -18.97 -5.72
N ASP A 8 41.19 -17.74 -6.20
CA ASP A 8 39.98 -16.92 -6.23
C ASP A 8 39.04 -17.41 -7.35
N ARG A 9 37.73 -17.44 -7.07
CA ARG A 9 36.68 -17.65 -8.08
C ARG A 9 35.81 -16.42 -8.18
N THR A 10 35.98 -15.66 -9.26
CA THR A 10 34.98 -14.74 -9.80
C THR A 10 34.27 -15.43 -10.97
N HIS A 11 32.96 -15.66 -10.87
CA HIS A 11 32.14 -16.15 -11.98
C HIS A 11 31.47 -14.96 -12.70
N SER A 12 31.98 -14.64 -13.89
CA SER A 12 31.24 -13.92 -14.93
C SER A 12 30.75 -14.92 -15.97
N LEU A 13 29.44 -15.08 -16.12
CA LEU A 13 28.85 -15.89 -17.20
C LEU A 13 28.39 -14.97 -18.32
N SER A 14 29.20 -14.92 -19.38
CA SER A 14 28.85 -14.42 -20.70
C SER A 14 28.06 -15.52 -21.43
N VAL A 15 26.87 -15.19 -21.92
CA VAL A 15 26.05 -16.11 -22.74
C VAL A 15 26.47 -15.95 -24.21
N TYR A 16 27.06 -17.01 -24.77
CA TYR A 16 27.27 -17.19 -26.20
C TYR A 16 25.93 -17.54 -26.89
N SER A 17 25.54 -16.75 -27.89
CA SER A 17 24.51 -17.10 -28.87
C SER A 17 25.16 -17.64 -30.15
N SER A 18 24.69 -18.79 -30.65
CA SER A 18 25.25 -19.52 -31.79
C SER A 18 24.79 -18.99 -33.17
N PRO A 19 25.48 -19.33 -34.28
CA PRO A 19 25.43 -18.60 -35.57
C PRO A 19 24.20 -18.84 -36.48
N ALA A 20 23.11 -19.41 -35.98
CA ALA A 20 21.96 -19.80 -36.81
C ALA A 20 20.84 -18.75 -36.91
N GLN A 21 20.97 -17.57 -36.28
CA GLN A 21 19.91 -16.54 -36.26
C GLN A 21 20.19 -15.30 -37.14
N ARG A 22 21.19 -15.35 -38.04
CA ARG A 22 21.60 -14.19 -38.87
C ARG A 22 21.13 -14.20 -40.33
N ARG A 23 20.03 -14.88 -40.68
CA ARG A 23 19.44 -14.80 -42.03
C ARG A 23 17.92 -14.69 -41.99
N ALA A 24 17.42 -13.49 -41.70
CA ALA A 24 16.06 -13.04 -42.04
C ALA A 24 15.99 -11.50 -41.96
N ARG A 25 16.79 -10.82 -42.77
CA ARG A 25 16.62 -9.40 -43.09
C ARG A 25 16.92 -9.25 -44.57
N MET A 26 15.89 -9.11 -45.39
CA MET A 26 15.72 -8.17 -46.51
C MET A 26 14.70 -8.74 -47.52
N ALA A 27 13.79 -7.87 -47.96
CA ALA A 27 12.88 -7.97 -49.12
C ALA A 27 11.37 -8.07 -48.80
N MET A 28 10.70 -6.92 -48.69
CA MET A 28 9.54 -6.61 -49.53
C MET A 28 9.18 -5.12 -49.42
N LYS A 29 9.49 -4.37 -50.47
CA LYS A 29 8.87 -3.07 -50.79
C LYS A 29 7.94 -3.32 -51.98
N VAL A 30 6.62 -3.27 -51.80
CA VAL A 30 5.64 -2.91 -52.84
C VAL A 30 4.47 -2.19 -52.14
N LEU A 31 3.99 -1.15 -52.81
CA LEU A 31 3.06 -0.12 -52.37
C LEU A 31 1.70 -0.66 -51.87
N ALA A 32 1.21 -0.05 -50.79
CA ALA A 32 -0.21 0.09 -50.54
C ALA A 32 -0.47 1.53 -50.05
N ALA A 33 -0.88 2.39 -50.98
CA ALA A 33 -1.53 3.65 -50.65
C ALA A 33 -2.94 3.32 -50.15
N ALA A 34 -3.16 3.41 -48.84
CA ALA A 34 -4.48 3.41 -48.24
C ALA A 34 -4.58 4.62 -47.31
N SER A 35 -5.52 5.49 -47.66
CA SER A 35 -5.99 6.67 -46.96
C SER A 35 -5.84 6.62 -45.43
N LEU A 36 -5.02 7.53 -44.87
CA LEU A 36 -5.09 7.91 -43.47
C LEU A 36 -6.41 8.66 -43.23
N SER A 37 -7.46 7.93 -42.88
CA SER A 37 -8.54 8.51 -42.08
C SER A 37 -8.03 8.62 -40.64
N SER A 38 -7.73 9.86 -40.25
CA SER A 38 -7.40 10.27 -38.90
C SER A 38 -8.56 9.97 -37.94
N LEU A 39 -8.60 8.76 -37.37
CA LEU A 39 -9.25 8.59 -36.07
C LEU A 39 -8.35 9.25 -35.04
N ALA A 40 -8.61 10.54 -34.81
CA ALA A 40 -8.25 11.19 -33.57
C ALA A 40 -8.99 10.45 -32.44
N ALA A 41 -8.36 9.40 -31.89
CA ALA A 41 -8.73 8.89 -30.59
C ALA A 41 -8.42 10.01 -29.60
N GLY A 42 -9.42 10.84 -29.33
CA GLY A 42 -9.36 11.85 -28.30
C GLY A 42 -8.99 11.15 -26.99
N VAL A 43 -7.74 11.32 -26.58
CA VAL A 43 -7.35 11.09 -25.19
C VAL A 43 -8.16 12.11 -24.41
N TYR A 44 -9.31 11.69 -23.90
CA TYR A 44 -10.01 12.44 -22.87
C TYR A 44 -9.05 12.49 -21.68
N ILE A 45 -8.28 13.58 -21.60
CA ILE A 45 -7.64 13.98 -20.35
C ILE A 45 -8.82 14.27 -19.44
N ARG A 46 -9.18 13.28 -18.64
CA ARG A 46 -10.22 13.43 -17.64
C ARG A 46 -9.73 14.50 -16.69
N THR A 47 -10.32 15.69 -16.77
CA THR A 47 -10.06 16.75 -15.80
C THR A 47 -10.26 16.15 -14.42
N PRO A 48 -9.27 16.25 -13.50
CA PRO A 48 -9.41 15.73 -12.16
C PRO A 48 -10.70 16.27 -11.57
N THR A 49 -11.59 15.38 -11.14
CA THR A 49 -12.76 15.78 -10.35
C THR A 49 -12.23 16.59 -9.16
N PRO A 50 -12.80 17.77 -8.87
CA PRO A 50 -12.34 18.58 -7.75
C PRO A 50 -12.30 17.72 -6.49
N LEU A 51 -11.15 17.73 -5.80
CA LEU A 51 -10.98 16.98 -4.56
C LEU A 51 -12.00 17.50 -3.56
N VAL A 52 -12.95 16.64 -3.18
CA VAL A 52 -13.96 16.98 -2.18
C VAL A 52 -13.30 16.80 -0.82
N ALA A 53 -13.33 17.85 0.00
CA ALA A 53 -12.74 17.82 1.33
C ALA A 53 -13.30 16.64 2.15
N PRO A 54 -12.46 15.94 2.94
CA PRO A 54 -12.93 14.88 3.82
C PRO A 54 -13.98 15.39 4.82
N VAL A 55 -14.92 14.53 5.18
CA VAL A 55 -15.91 14.83 6.22
C VAL A 55 -15.44 14.38 7.60
N SER A 56 -16.15 14.80 8.65
CA SER A 56 -15.88 14.34 10.01
C SER A 56 -16.10 12.82 10.15
N TRP A 57 -15.41 12.19 11.10
CA TRP A 57 -15.63 10.77 11.39
C TRP A 57 -17.04 10.47 11.87
N GLU A 58 -17.68 11.40 12.59
CA GLU A 58 -19.05 11.19 13.09
C GLU A 58 -20.07 11.19 11.95
N GLU A 59 -19.95 12.13 11.00
CA GLU A 59 -20.76 12.15 9.79
C GLU A 59 -20.55 10.88 8.95
N ALA A 60 -19.30 10.52 8.69
CA ALA A 60 -18.96 9.35 7.90
C ALA A 60 -19.48 8.05 8.55
N ARG A 61 -19.35 7.92 9.88
CA ARG A 61 -19.77 6.74 10.63
C ARG A 61 -21.29 6.66 10.76
N ALA A 62 -21.98 7.79 10.92
CA ALA A 62 -23.43 7.82 10.90
C ALA A 62 -23.97 7.32 9.56
N LYS A 63 -23.41 7.81 8.44
CA LYS A 63 -23.77 7.35 7.09
C LYS A 63 -23.43 5.87 6.89
N ALA A 64 -22.25 5.42 7.31
CA ALA A 64 -21.86 4.01 7.25
C ALA A 64 -22.85 3.09 7.96
N LYS A 65 -23.34 3.48 9.14
CA LYS A 65 -24.35 2.71 9.90
C LYS A 65 -25.70 2.66 9.20
N GLN A 66 -26.12 3.74 8.54
CA GLN A 66 -27.35 3.75 7.74
C GLN A 66 -27.22 2.80 6.55
N THR A 67 -26.13 2.94 5.78
CA THR A 67 -25.84 2.07 4.63
C THR A 67 -25.78 0.59 5.02
N LEU A 68 -25.18 0.26 6.17
CA LEU A 68 -25.10 -1.11 6.68
C LEU A 68 -26.48 -1.80 6.77
N GLN A 69 -27.54 -1.06 7.15
CA GLN A 69 -28.89 -1.62 7.30
C GLN A 69 -29.49 -2.06 5.96
N GLU A 70 -29.04 -1.45 4.87
CA GLU A 70 -29.53 -1.77 3.54
C GLU A 70 -28.69 -2.83 2.84
N LEU A 71 -27.52 -3.21 3.37
CA LEU A 71 -26.65 -4.21 2.74
C LEU A 71 -27.16 -5.64 2.94
N THR A 72 -27.14 -6.40 1.85
CA THR A 72 -27.28 -7.85 1.89
C THR A 72 -26.06 -8.50 2.56
N PRO A 73 -26.17 -9.74 3.09
CA PRO A 73 -25.02 -10.47 3.63
C PRO A 73 -23.84 -10.57 2.66
N ASP A 74 -24.10 -10.79 1.36
CA ASP A 74 -23.06 -10.92 0.34
C ASP A 74 -22.34 -9.59 0.10
N GLU A 75 -23.08 -8.47 0.03
CA GLU A 75 -22.49 -7.13 -0.09
C GLU A 75 -21.64 -6.76 1.14
N LYS A 76 -22.04 -7.19 2.34
CA LYS A 76 -21.20 -7.05 3.55
C LYS A 76 -19.88 -7.82 3.39
N GLY A 77 -19.94 -9.06 2.89
CA GLY A 77 -18.76 -9.87 2.60
C GLY A 77 -17.84 -9.25 1.55
N ASP A 78 -18.41 -8.67 0.50
CA ASP A 78 -17.70 -8.02 -0.60
C ASP A 78 -16.87 -6.79 -0.17
N LEU A 79 -17.19 -6.17 0.98
CA LEU A 79 -16.44 -5.05 1.56
C LEU A 79 -15.29 -5.51 2.47
N VAL A 80 -15.42 -6.66 3.13
CA VAL A 80 -14.43 -7.17 4.10
C VAL A 80 -13.52 -8.26 3.52
N LYS A 81 -13.77 -8.70 2.30
CA LYS A 81 -12.95 -9.67 1.58
C LYS A 81 -12.36 -9.05 0.32
N GLY A 82 -11.06 -9.20 0.15
CA GLY A 82 -10.37 -8.85 -1.08
C GLY A 82 -10.86 -9.66 -2.29
N SER A 83 -10.79 -9.03 -3.45
CA SER A 83 -10.98 -9.62 -4.77
C SER A 83 -9.72 -9.39 -5.59
N HIS A 84 -9.23 -10.45 -6.20
CA HIS A 84 -7.94 -10.43 -6.88
C HIS A 84 -7.98 -11.25 -8.17
N SER A 85 -7.28 -10.74 -9.19
CA SER A 85 -7.03 -11.45 -10.42
C SER A 85 -5.69 -11.00 -11.00
N TYR A 86 -4.94 -11.93 -11.58
CA TYR A 86 -3.73 -11.64 -12.36
C TYR A 86 -4.10 -11.27 -13.81
N SER A 87 -5.03 -10.34 -13.96
CA SER A 87 -5.55 -9.90 -15.26
C SER A 87 -5.44 -8.38 -15.40
N PRO A 88 -5.35 -7.86 -16.63
CA PRO A 88 -5.43 -6.44 -16.93
C PRO A 88 -6.51 -5.69 -16.12
N GLY A 89 -6.14 -4.54 -15.54
CA GLY A 89 -7.06 -3.61 -14.89
C GLY A 89 -7.48 -3.96 -13.47
N TRP A 90 -6.80 -4.92 -12.84
CA TRP A 90 -6.86 -5.19 -11.40
C TRP A 90 -5.67 -4.57 -10.67
N TYR A 91 -5.90 -4.05 -9.46
CA TYR A 91 -4.84 -3.60 -8.55
C TYR A 91 -4.32 -4.78 -7.71
N VAL A 92 -3.24 -4.56 -6.96
CA VAL A 92 -2.60 -5.56 -6.08
C VAL A 92 -3.61 -6.11 -5.07
N GLY A 93 -4.53 -5.26 -4.58
CA GLY A 93 -5.73 -5.66 -3.83
C GLY A 93 -6.95 -4.84 -4.23
N ASN A 94 -8.14 -5.42 -4.14
CA ASN A 94 -9.38 -4.74 -4.50
C ASN A 94 -10.50 -5.20 -3.56
N THR A 95 -11.51 -4.39 -3.31
CA THR A 95 -12.83 -4.90 -2.90
C THR A 95 -13.76 -4.98 -4.11
N LYS A 96 -14.93 -5.59 -3.97
CA LYS A 96 -15.97 -5.41 -4.99
C LYS A 96 -16.74 -4.11 -4.75
N PRO A 97 -17.19 -3.41 -5.80
CA PRO A 97 -18.12 -2.29 -5.65
C PRO A 97 -19.52 -2.81 -5.26
N ILE A 98 -20.31 -1.94 -4.63
CA ILE A 98 -21.75 -2.15 -4.44
C ILE A 98 -22.48 -1.13 -5.31
N GLU A 99 -22.69 -1.51 -6.58
CA GLU A 99 -23.12 -0.58 -7.64
C GLU A 99 -24.47 0.06 -7.34
N ARG A 100 -25.46 -0.69 -6.84
CA ARG A 100 -26.81 -0.15 -6.55
C ARG A 100 -26.78 0.97 -5.50
N MET A 101 -25.74 1.00 -4.67
CA MET A 101 -25.56 1.97 -3.58
C MET A 101 -24.53 3.05 -3.93
N GLY A 102 -23.92 3.00 -5.11
CA GLY A 102 -22.85 3.90 -5.51
C GLY A 102 -21.58 3.78 -4.66
N ILE A 103 -21.35 2.63 -4.01
CA ILE A 103 -20.13 2.38 -3.23
C ILE A 103 -19.07 1.83 -4.18
N PRO A 104 -17.94 2.53 -4.39
CA PRO A 104 -16.90 2.06 -5.30
C PRO A 104 -16.11 0.90 -4.69
N ALA A 105 -15.40 0.18 -5.54
CA ALA A 105 -14.31 -0.67 -5.09
C ALA A 105 -13.22 0.16 -4.42
N LEU A 106 -12.65 -0.36 -3.34
CA LEU A 106 -11.33 0.05 -2.90
C LEU A 106 -10.29 -0.56 -3.84
N THR A 107 -9.35 0.24 -4.31
CA THR A 107 -8.31 -0.10 -5.28
C THR A 107 -6.96 0.10 -4.61
N MET A 108 -6.48 -0.96 -3.97
CA MET A 108 -5.27 -0.98 -3.15
C MET A 108 -4.04 -1.24 -3.98
N GLN A 109 -3.08 -0.30 -3.92
CA GLN A 109 -1.86 -0.40 -4.70
C GLN A 109 -0.61 -0.13 -3.87
N ASP A 110 0.43 -0.89 -4.17
CA ASP A 110 1.81 -0.62 -3.74
C ASP A 110 2.41 0.56 -4.52
N ALA A 111 3.43 1.26 -4.05
CA ALA A 111 4.20 1.10 -2.81
C ALA A 111 4.40 2.46 -2.10
N GLY A 112 5.10 2.45 -0.96
CA GLY A 112 5.46 3.65 -0.19
C GLY A 112 6.46 4.62 -0.88
N ASN A 113 7.01 4.25 -2.04
CA ASN A 113 7.97 5.05 -2.82
C ASN A 113 7.55 5.24 -4.29
N GLY A 114 6.26 5.11 -4.59
CA GLY A 114 5.68 5.30 -5.92
C GLY A 114 4.79 4.16 -6.37
N PHE A 115 4.02 4.39 -7.43
CA PHE A 115 3.07 3.40 -7.94
C PHE A 115 3.80 2.18 -8.52
N ARG A 116 3.59 1.02 -7.92
CA ARG A 116 4.09 -0.27 -8.41
C ARG A 116 3.03 -0.89 -9.33
N PRO A 117 3.38 -1.36 -10.53
CA PRO A 117 2.41 -2.05 -11.37
C PRO A 117 2.12 -3.46 -10.82
N HIS A 118 0.86 -3.89 -10.87
CA HIS A 118 0.48 -5.26 -10.50
C HIS A 118 1.00 -6.28 -11.53
N LEU A 119 0.92 -5.93 -12.82
CA LEU A 119 1.39 -6.76 -13.93
C LEU A 119 2.56 -6.10 -14.68
N PRO A 120 3.56 -6.86 -15.16
CA PRO A 120 4.59 -6.33 -16.04
C PRO A 120 3.99 -5.59 -17.24
N GLY A 121 4.56 -4.42 -17.59
CA GLY A 121 4.09 -3.61 -18.72
C GLY A 121 2.84 -2.75 -18.46
N THR A 122 2.26 -2.79 -17.25
CA THR A 122 1.05 -1.99 -16.91
C THR A 122 1.34 -0.69 -16.15
N LEU A 123 2.61 -0.28 -16.10
CA LEU A 123 3.04 0.89 -15.32
C LEU A 123 2.72 2.23 -15.98
N GLY A 124 2.68 2.30 -17.31
CA GLY A 124 2.77 3.59 -18.00
C GLY A 124 4.01 4.37 -17.54
N SER A 125 3.82 5.63 -17.15
CA SER A 125 4.87 6.49 -16.60
C SER A 125 4.49 7.05 -15.23
N THR A 126 5.36 6.86 -14.24
CA THR A 126 5.21 7.33 -12.84
C THR A 126 6.56 7.87 -12.36
N THR A 127 6.57 8.65 -11.28
CA THR A 127 7.82 9.08 -10.63
C THR A 127 8.31 7.98 -9.69
N MET A 128 9.61 7.67 -9.75
CA MET A 128 10.26 6.85 -8.73
C MET A 128 10.73 7.77 -7.61
N TRP A 129 10.02 7.76 -6.48
CA TRP A 129 10.30 8.63 -5.36
C TRP A 129 11.45 8.07 -4.50
N PRO A 130 12.18 8.92 -3.76
CA PRO A 130 13.09 8.45 -2.72
C PRO A 130 12.37 7.50 -1.75
N CYS A 131 13.08 6.47 -1.28
CA CYS A 131 12.50 5.54 -0.31
C CYS A 131 12.23 6.21 1.05
N GLY A 132 11.43 5.55 1.90
CA GLY A 132 11.07 6.09 3.21
C GLY A 132 12.29 6.50 4.04
N LEU A 133 13.33 5.67 4.08
CA LEU A 133 14.56 6.00 4.82
C LEU A 133 15.25 7.26 4.27
N ALA A 134 15.28 7.45 2.96
CA ALA A 134 15.85 8.65 2.35
C ALA A 134 15.02 9.89 2.68
N LEU A 135 13.68 9.79 2.63
CA LEU A 135 12.80 10.88 3.05
C LEU A 135 12.99 11.24 4.52
N ALA A 136 13.09 10.25 5.41
CA ALA A 136 13.36 10.48 6.83
C ALA A 136 14.72 11.14 7.07
N ALA A 137 15.76 10.79 6.29
CA ALA A 137 17.08 11.40 6.38
C ALA A 137 17.10 12.91 6.02
N THR A 138 16.03 13.45 5.43
CA THR A 138 15.91 14.89 5.18
C THR A 138 15.59 15.70 6.44
N TRP A 139 14.96 15.08 7.46
CA TRP A 139 14.42 15.75 8.64
C TRP A 139 13.46 16.92 8.31
N ASP A 140 12.85 16.91 7.12
CA ASP A 140 12.06 18.01 6.58
C ASP A 140 10.59 17.60 6.41
N GLU A 141 9.76 17.91 7.41
CA GLU A 141 8.32 17.58 7.41
C GLU A 141 7.56 18.21 6.25
N VAL A 142 7.93 19.43 5.85
CA VAL A 142 7.26 20.16 4.75
C VAL A 142 7.57 19.47 3.41
N LEU A 143 8.83 19.09 3.20
CA LEU A 143 9.24 18.32 2.04
C LEU A 143 8.53 16.95 1.99
N VAL A 144 8.44 16.25 3.13
CA VAL A 144 7.75 14.96 3.23
C VAL A 144 6.25 15.09 2.92
N GLU A 145 5.57 16.14 3.41
CA GLU A 145 4.17 16.40 3.06
C GLU A 145 4.00 16.68 1.58
N THR A 146 4.90 17.49 0.99
CA THR A 146 4.88 17.83 -0.43
C THR A 146 5.09 16.59 -1.31
N VAL A 147 6.02 15.70 -0.92
CA VAL A 147 6.25 14.42 -1.60
C VAL A 147 5.03 13.50 -1.43
N GLY A 148 4.46 13.40 -0.24
CA GLY A 148 3.24 12.63 0.02
C GLY A 148 2.07 13.08 -0.86
N ALA A 149 1.87 14.40 -1.00
CA ALA A 149 0.86 14.97 -1.87
C ALA A 149 1.13 14.69 -3.35
N ALA A 150 2.38 14.80 -3.82
CA ALA A 150 2.70 14.45 -5.20
C ALA A 150 2.47 12.96 -5.48
N MET A 151 2.85 12.09 -4.55
CA MET A 151 2.63 10.64 -4.66
C MET A 151 1.15 10.28 -4.64
N GLY A 152 0.37 10.84 -3.71
CA GLY A 152 -1.09 10.63 -3.65
C GLY A 152 -1.79 11.05 -4.95
N ARG A 153 -1.32 12.14 -5.60
CA ARG A 153 -1.85 12.59 -6.89
C ARG A 153 -1.57 11.58 -8.01
N GLU A 154 -0.39 10.98 -8.05
CA GLU A 154 -0.07 9.93 -9.02
C GLU A 154 -0.93 8.68 -8.81
N PHE A 155 -1.16 8.27 -7.56
CA PHE A 155 -2.05 7.14 -7.23
C PHE A 155 -3.49 7.40 -7.68
N SER A 156 -4.05 8.55 -7.30
CA SER A 156 -5.40 8.96 -7.69
C SER A 156 -5.55 9.03 -9.21
N SER A 157 -4.57 9.63 -9.90
CA SER A 157 -4.56 9.75 -11.37
C SER A 157 -4.47 8.39 -12.08
N LYS A 158 -3.84 7.40 -11.44
CA LYS A 158 -3.81 6.01 -11.92
C LYS A 158 -5.02 5.18 -11.50
N GLY A 159 -5.98 5.78 -10.78
CA GLY A 159 -7.24 5.16 -10.35
C GLY A 159 -7.16 4.37 -9.04
N ALA A 160 -6.01 4.37 -8.36
CA ALA A 160 -5.88 3.81 -7.02
C ALA A 160 -6.44 4.79 -5.98
N ASN A 161 -7.29 4.31 -5.08
CA ASN A 161 -7.87 5.10 -3.99
C ASN A 161 -7.36 4.65 -2.61
N VAL A 162 -6.53 3.61 -2.54
CA VAL A 162 -5.79 3.20 -1.35
C VAL A 162 -4.32 3.01 -1.71
N MET A 163 -3.46 3.74 -1.02
CA MET A 163 -2.01 3.59 -1.09
C MET A 163 -1.52 2.70 0.05
N LEU A 164 -0.77 1.66 -0.28
CA LEU A 164 -0.18 0.72 0.67
C LEU A 164 1.13 1.27 1.24
N GLY A 165 1.02 2.43 1.89
CA GLY A 165 2.08 3.12 2.60
C GLY A 165 1.52 4.33 3.35
N PRO A 166 2.30 4.91 4.28
CA PRO A 166 3.72 4.64 4.51
C PRO A 166 4.02 3.45 5.43
N SER A 167 5.27 3.02 5.41
CA SER A 167 5.80 2.04 6.37
C SER A 167 6.61 2.72 7.47
N VAL A 168 6.44 2.33 8.74
CA VAL A 168 7.00 3.06 9.91
C VAL A 168 7.55 2.16 11.03
N ASN A 169 7.89 0.91 10.72
CA ASN A 169 8.60 0.03 11.64
C ASN A 169 9.94 0.64 12.08
N VAL A 170 10.26 0.54 13.38
CA VAL A 170 11.52 1.06 13.95
C VAL A 170 12.63 0.04 13.77
N HIS A 171 13.73 0.44 13.15
CA HIS A 171 14.83 -0.43 12.77
C HIS A 171 15.46 -1.12 13.98
N ARG A 172 15.05 -2.37 14.24
CA ARG A 172 15.68 -3.21 15.27
C ARG A 172 16.90 -3.95 14.74
N VAL A 173 16.79 -4.46 13.51
CA VAL A 173 17.82 -5.30 12.87
C VAL A 173 18.39 -4.54 11.68
N ALA A 174 19.64 -4.10 11.76
CA ALA A 174 20.30 -3.33 10.69
C ALA A 174 20.27 -4.05 9.32
N ARG A 175 20.31 -5.39 9.33
CA ARG A 175 20.27 -6.24 8.13
C ARG A 175 18.86 -6.60 7.65
N ASN A 176 17.81 -6.05 8.25
CA ASN A 176 16.45 -6.30 7.78
C ASN A 176 16.29 -5.79 6.33
N GLY A 177 15.80 -6.66 5.45
CA GLY A 177 15.73 -6.40 4.00
C GLY A 177 14.77 -5.27 3.60
N ARG A 178 13.94 -4.78 4.53
CA ARG A 178 12.90 -3.77 4.27
C ARG A 178 13.10 -2.45 5.02
N ASN A 179 14.20 -2.28 5.76
CA ASN A 179 14.50 -1.03 6.47
C ASN A 179 14.44 0.21 5.56
N PHE A 180 14.85 0.08 4.30
CA PHE A 180 14.80 1.20 3.36
C PHE A 180 13.37 1.74 3.12
N GLU A 181 12.33 0.93 3.33
CA GLU A 181 10.93 1.33 3.20
C GLU A 181 10.43 2.16 4.40
N TYR A 182 11.09 2.05 5.56
CA TYR A 182 10.57 2.56 6.82
C TYR A 182 11.03 3.99 7.09
N MET A 183 10.08 4.87 7.41
CA MET A 183 10.34 6.29 7.70
C MET A 183 10.74 6.58 9.15
N SER A 184 11.13 5.56 9.91
CA SER A 184 11.47 5.71 11.32
C SER A 184 12.98 5.71 11.58
N GLY A 185 13.79 5.12 10.70
CA GLY A 185 15.17 4.81 11.09
C GLY A 185 15.17 3.96 12.37
N GLU A 186 16.15 4.18 13.23
CA GLU A 186 16.25 3.52 14.55
C GLU A 186 15.49 4.26 15.65
N ASP A 187 14.92 5.44 15.35
CA ASP A 187 14.37 6.37 16.35
C ASP A 187 12.85 6.55 16.20
N PRO A 188 12.07 6.28 17.25
CA PRO A 188 10.62 6.37 17.17
C PRO A 188 10.11 7.81 17.04
N TYR A 189 10.87 8.79 17.53
CA TYR A 189 10.52 10.19 17.42
C TYR A 189 10.61 10.65 15.96
N LEU A 190 11.69 10.32 15.25
CA LEU A 190 11.84 10.58 13.82
C LEU A 190 10.67 9.98 13.03
N GLY A 191 10.34 8.70 13.28
CA GLY A 191 9.18 8.05 12.65
C GLY A 191 7.87 8.79 12.91
N ALA A 192 7.61 9.19 14.15
CA ALA A 192 6.42 9.95 14.54
C ALA A 192 6.35 11.35 13.90
N ARG A 193 7.50 12.01 13.69
CA ARG A 193 7.57 13.32 13.02
C ARG A 193 7.34 13.20 11.52
N MET A 194 7.89 12.18 10.86
CA MET A 194 7.83 12.03 9.40
C MET A 194 6.50 11.41 8.91
N VAL A 195 5.88 10.53 9.69
CA VAL A 195 4.66 9.83 9.26
C VAL A 195 3.46 10.75 9.10
N LYS A 196 3.30 11.74 10.00
CA LYS A 196 2.17 12.69 9.99
C LYS A 196 2.09 13.50 8.69
N PRO A 197 3.13 14.24 8.28
CA PRO A 197 3.11 15.00 7.04
C PRO A 197 2.90 14.10 5.82
N PHE A 198 3.50 12.91 5.78
CA PHE A 198 3.31 12.00 4.64
C PHE A 198 1.85 11.58 4.47
N ILE A 199 1.20 11.16 5.57
CA ILE A 199 -0.20 10.75 5.57
C ILE A 199 -1.11 11.91 5.18
N ARG A 200 -0.88 13.11 5.74
CA ARG A 200 -1.63 14.33 5.37
C ARG A 200 -1.49 14.63 3.88
N GLY A 201 -0.26 14.57 3.36
CA GLY A 201 0.04 14.76 1.94
C GLY A 201 -0.76 13.79 1.06
N VAL A 202 -0.64 12.48 1.30
CA VAL A 202 -1.34 11.45 0.52
C VAL A 202 -2.86 11.63 0.58
N GLN A 203 -3.41 11.78 1.79
CA GLN A 203 -4.86 11.89 2.00
C GLN A 203 -5.44 13.21 1.46
N SER A 204 -4.64 14.28 1.37
CA SER A 204 -5.06 15.54 0.73
C SER A 204 -5.44 15.36 -0.73
N GLN A 205 -4.99 14.27 -1.38
CA GLN A 205 -5.30 13.96 -2.79
C GLN A 205 -6.44 12.94 -2.95
N GLY A 206 -7.23 12.71 -1.90
CA GLY A 206 -8.37 11.79 -1.95
C GLY A 206 -7.97 10.30 -2.00
N VAL A 207 -6.73 9.98 -1.59
CA VAL A 207 -6.22 8.60 -1.51
C VAL A 207 -6.07 8.20 -0.05
N ILE A 208 -6.59 7.04 0.33
CA ILE A 208 -6.43 6.48 1.67
C ILE A 208 -4.97 6.07 1.87
N ALA A 209 -4.30 6.63 2.88
CA ALA A 209 -3.00 6.14 3.31
C ALA A 209 -3.17 4.90 4.22
N THR A 210 -2.18 4.00 4.19
CA THR A 210 -2.17 2.76 4.96
C THR A 210 -0.88 2.66 5.78
N ALA A 211 -0.96 2.88 7.09
CA ALA A 211 0.19 2.71 7.97
C ALA A 211 0.53 1.22 8.14
N LYS A 212 1.80 0.85 7.88
CA LYS A 212 2.24 -0.56 7.91
C LYS A 212 3.67 -0.74 8.46
N HIS A 213 4.09 -1.94 8.84
CA HIS A 213 3.30 -3.16 9.07
C HIS A 213 3.04 -3.26 10.57
N TYR A 214 1.78 -3.25 10.95
CA TYR A 214 1.36 -3.21 12.35
C TYR A 214 1.24 -4.63 12.94
N ALA A 215 2.15 -5.10 13.78
CA ALA A 215 3.31 -4.40 14.31
C ALA A 215 4.48 -5.37 14.52
N PHE A 216 5.65 -4.80 14.81
CA PHE A 216 6.84 -5.54 15.24
C PHE A 216 7.42 -6.50 14.18
N ASN A 217 7.24 -6.21 12.89
CA ASN A 217 7.77 -7.01 11.79
C ASN A 217 9.20 -6.58 11.41
N GLU A 218 10.14 -6.74 12.35
CA GLU A 218 11.47 -6.12 12.23
C GLU A 218 12.52 -6.99 11.52
N GLN A 219 12.11 -8.10 10.90
CA GLN A 219 12.97 -8.95 10.08
C GLN A 219 12.17 -9.74 9.03
N GLU A 220 12.78 -9.95 7.87
CA GLU A 220 12.18 -10.74 6.79
C GLU A 220 12.29 -12.25 7.01
N THR A 221 13.36 -12.71 7.66
CA THR A 221 13.58 -14.13 7.93
C THR A 221 12.45 -14.66 8.80
N ASN A 222 11.74 -15.68 8.30
CA ASN A 222 10.57 -16.28 8.96
C ASN A 222 9.48 -15.26 9.28
N ARG A 223 9.23 -14.26 8.42
CA ARG A 223 8.20 -13.25 8.65
C ARG A 223 6.78 -13.81 8.69
N GLY A 224 6.47 -14.91 7.99
CA GLY A 224 5.10 -15.44 7.85
C GLY A 224 5.04 -16.95 7.62
N GLY A 225 3.82 -17.46 7.37
CA GLY A 225 3.54 -18.88 7.16
C GLY A 225 3.57 -19.72 8.45
N LYS A 226 3.60 -21.06 8.31
CA LYS A 226 3.55 -21.99 9.45
C LYS A 226 4.70 -21.78 10.45
N ASN A 227 5.86 -21.34 9.94
CA ASN A 227 7.08 -21.11 10.72
C ASN A 227 7.30 -19.62 11.04
N ALA A 228 6.24 -18.80 11.02
CA ALA A 228 6.35 -17.39 11.37
C ALA A 228 6.99 -17.21 12.75
N SER A 229 8.02 -16.36 12.79
CA SER A 229 8.67 -15.92 14.02
C SER A 229 7.70 -15.14 14.91
N SER A 230 7.95 -15.17 16.22
CA SER A 230 7.20 -14.38 17.20
C SER A 230 8.06 -13.26 17.73
N SER A 231 7.65 -12.02 17.47
CA SER A 231 8.19 -10.83 18.11
C SER A 231 7.62 -10.77 19.53
N ASN A 232 8.45 -11.10 20.52
CA ASN A 232 8.04 -11.08 21.91
C ASN A 232 8.46 -9.75 22.54
N VAL A 233 7.48 -8.92 22.88
CA VAL A 233 7.69 -7.51 23.26
C VAL A 233 6.89 -7.20 24.52
N ASP A 234 7.55 -6.62 25.52
CA ASP A 234 6.90 -6.14 26.74
C ASP A 234 6.15 -4.83 26.50
N ALA A 235 5.25 -4.47 27.41
CA ALA A 235 4.40 -3.30 27.25
C ALA A 235 5.19 -1.99 27.17
N ARG A 236 6.25 -1.84 27.99
CA ARG A 236 7.03 -0.59 28.00
C ARG A 236 7.73 -0.39 26.67
N THR A 237 8.42 -1.43 26.18
CA THR A 237 9.09 -1.38 24.87
C THR A 237 8.08 -1.14 23.74
N ALA A 238 6.89 -1.76 23.79
CA ALA A 238 5.86 -1.51 22.79
C ALA A 238 5.44 -0.03 22.76
N TRP A 239 5.12 0.56 23.91
CA TRP A 239 4.60 1.92 24.01
C TRP A 239 5.65 3.02 23.87
N GLU A 240 6.88 2.80 24.32
CA GLU A 240 7.96 3.80 24.25
C GLU A 240 8.76 3.73 22.94
N LEU A 241 8.80 2.58 22.26
CA LEU A 241 9.63 2.39 21.06
C LEU A 241 8.83 2.08 19.79
N TYR A 242 8.00 1.04 19.77
CA TYR A 242 7.44 0.58 18.48
C TYR A 242 6.12 1.25 18.08
N TYR A 243 5.31 1.63 19.06
CA TYR A 243 4.01 2.27 18.83
C TYR A 243 4.02 3.78 18.52
N PRO A 244 4.99 4.61 18.97
CA PRO A 244 4.93 6.06 18.72
C PRO A 244 4.73 6.46 17.25
N PRO A 245 5.40 5.84 16.24
CA PRO A 245 5.14 6.16 14.84
C PRO A 245 3.72 5.77 14.39
N PHE A 246 3.15 4.69 14.92
CA PHE A 246 1.78 4.27 14.60
C PHE A 246 0.73 5.15 15.30
N ALA A 247 0.96 5.55 16.57
CA ALA A 247 0.10 6.50 17.27
C ALA A 247 0.08 7.86 16.54
N ALA A 248 1.25 8.32 16.06
CA ALA A 248 1.36 9.50 15.22
C ALA A 248 0.57 9.36 13.89
N ALA A 249 0.54 8.17 13.28
CA ALA A 249 -0.31 7.92 12.12
C ALA A 249 -1.81 8.05 12.45
N VAL A 250 -2.25 7.59 13.62
CA VAL A 250 -3.63 7.78 14.10
C VAL A 250 -3.94 9.26 14.32
N GLU A 251 -3.02 10.02 14.92
CA GLU A 251 -3.15 11.48 15.10
C GLU A 251 -3.20 12.25 13.76
N ALA A 252 -2.59 11.71 12.71
CA ALA A 252 -2.70 12.21 11.33
C ALA A 252 -3.98 11.75 10.62
N ASP A 253 -4.90 11.10 11.35
CA ASP A 253 -6.22 10.71 10.88
C ASP A 253 -6.15 9.73 9.70
N VAL A 254 -5.18 8.80 9.74
CA VAL A 254 -4.96 7.78 8.72
C VAL A 254 -6.19 6.91 8.49
N GLY A 255 -6.49 6.60 7.22
CA GLY A 255 -7.67 5.85 6.85
C GLY A 255 -7.54 4.35 7.06
N ALA A 256 -6.34 3.78 6.90
CA ALA A 256 -6.13 2.35 7.05
C ALA A 256 -4.84 1.99 7.81
N PHE A 257 -4.86 0.80 8.39
CA PHE A 257 -3.69 0.10 8.91
C PHE A 257 -3.56 -1.25 8.22
N MET A 258 -2.33 -1.73 8.03
CA MET A 258 -2.07 -3.09 7.57
C MET A 258 -1.39 -3.88 8.67
N CYS A 259 -2.04 -4.96 9.13
CA CYS A 259 -1.44 -5.82 10.13
C CYS A 259 -0.34 -6.70 9.53
N SER A 260 0.69 -7.02 10.31
CA SER A 260 1.91 -7.68 9.83
C SER A 260 1.78 -9.20 9.71
N TYR A 261 2.80 -9.81 9.08
CA TYR A 261 2.90 -11.26 8.90
C TYR A 261 3.27 -12.03 10.18
N ASN A 262 4.10 -11.45 11.03
CA ASN A 262 4.71 -12.16 12.17
C ASN A 262 3.69 -12.47 13.26
N LYS A 263 4.09 -13.34 14.20
CA LYS A 263 3.41 -13.46 15.49
C LYS A 263 3.91 -12.37 16.44
N VAL A 264 3.06 -11.99 17.38
CA VAL A 264 3.38 -11.09 18.50
C VAL A 264 2.96 -11.80 19.77
N ASN A 265 3.92 -12.04 20.66
CA ASN A 265 3.71 -12.80 21.90
C ASN A 265 2.94 -14.13 21.64
N GLY A 266 3.33 -14.87 20.59
CA GLY A 266 2.78 -16.17 20.22
C GLY A 266 1.53 -16.15 19.33
N THR A 267 0.89 -15.00 19.12
CA THR A 267 -0.35 -14.86 18.32
C THR A 267 -0.10 -14.09 17.04
N SER A 268 -0.59 -14.57 15.89
CA SER A 268 -0.44 -13.87 14.60
C SER A 268 -0.97 -12.44 14.67
N ALA A 269 -0.21 -11.47 14.14
CA ALA A 269 -0.51 -10.04 14.33
C ALA A 269 -1.91 -9.67 13.81
N CYS A 270 -2.31 -10.21 12.66
CA CYS A 270 -3.65 -10.02 12.09
C CYS A 270 -4.79 -10.71 12.84
N GLU A 271 -4.49 -11.46 13.91
CA GLU A 271 -5.51 -12.10 14.77
C GLU A 271 -5.33 -11.75 16.25
N ASN A 272 -4.48 -10.77 16.57
CA ASN A 272 -4.09 -10.46 17.92
C ASN A 272 -4.94 -9.30 18.49
N SER A 273 -5.92 -9.64 19.33
CA SER A 273 -6.83 -8.66 19.95
C SER A 273 -6.13 -7.70 20.91
N GLY A 274 -4.99 -8.08 21.47
CA GLY A 274 -4.17 -7.19 22.30
C GLY A 274 -3.68 -5.99 21.48
N ILE A 275 -3.04 -6.25 20.34
CA ILE A 275 -2.46 -5.15 19.55
C ILE A 275 -3.51 -4.44 18.69
N LEU A 276 -4.51 -5.16 18.17
CA LEU A 276 -5.51 -4.59 17.24
C LEU A 276 -6.68 -3.91 17.96
N LYS A 277 -7.30 -4.57 18.94
CA LYS A 277 -8.47 -4.01 19.65
C LYS A 277 -8.07 -3.14 20.83
N ARG A 278 -7.26 -3.67 21.74
CA ARG A 278 -6.88 -2.94 22.96
C ARG A 278 -5.95 -1.78 22.63
N ASP A 279 -4.85 -2.03 21.91
CA ASP A 279 -3.83 -0.99 21.71
C ASP A 279 -4.20 -0.03 20.56
N LEU A 280 -4.40 -0.52 19.33
CA LEU A 280 -4.66 0.33 18.16
C LEU A 280 -6.04 0.99 18.19
N LYS A 281 -7.12 0.19 18.23
CA LYS A 281 -8.50 0.71 18.16
C LYS A 281 -8.95 1.37 19.48
N GLY A 282 -8.49 0.85 20.61
CA GLY A 282 -8.83 1.32 21.96
C GLY A 282 -7.95 2.49 22.40
N ALA A 283 -6.74 2.19 22.85
CA ALA A 283 -5.86 3.15 23.49
C ALA A 283 -5.34 4.25 22.54
N MET A 284 -4.99 3.94 21.30
CA MET A 284 -4.61 4.96 20.31
C MET A 284 -5.82 5.63 19.65
N GLY A 285 -7.03 5.06 19.78
CA GLY A 285 -8.26 5.64 19.23
C GLY A 285 -8.41 5.52 17.71
N PHE A 286 -7.82 4.51 17.07
CA PHE A 286 -7.90 4.33 15.62
C PHE A 286 -9.36 4.11 15.12
N ARG A 287 -9.81 4.99 14.21
CA ARG A 287 -11.19 5.01 13.70
C ARG A 287 -11.38 4.36 12.32
N GLY A 288 -10.31 4.16 11.56
CA GLY A 288 -10.34 3.52 10.24
C GLY A 288 -10.47 2.00 10.29
N PHE A 289 -10.04 1.34 9.20
CA PHE A 289 -10.08 -0.11 9.08
C PHE A 289 -8.68 -0.74 9.05
N VAL A 290 -8.57 -1.97 9.55
CA VAL A 290 -7.36 -2.79 9.50
C VAL A 290 -7.51 -3.83 8.38
N MET A 291 -6.61 -3.79 7.40
CA MET A 291 -6.46 -4.85 6.40
C MET A 291 -5.34 -5.82 6.78
N SER A 292 -5.37 -7.04 6.27
CA SER A 292 -4.24 -7.95 6.36
C SER A 292 -3.13 -7.54 5.39
N ASP A 293 -1.87 -7.82 5.75
CA ASP A 293 -0.87 -8.04 4.70
C ASP A 293 -1.27 -9.25 3.84
N TRP A 294 -0.70 -9.39 2.64
CA TRP A 294 -1.16 -10.35 1.64
C TRP A 294 -0.96 -11.79 2.12
N GLY A 295 -2.04 -12.46 2.54
CA GLY A 295 -2.01 -13.81 3.11
C GLY A 295 -1.70 -13.87 4.61
N ALA A 296 -1.81 -12.77 5.34
CA ALA A 296 -1.57 -12.71 6.79
C ALA A 296 -2.80 -13.11 7.65
N THR A 297 -3.96 -13.33 7.03
CA THR A 297 -5.15 -13.88 7.71
C THR A 297 -5.04 -15.40 7.82
N HIS A 298 -5.39 -15.97 8.99
CA HIS A 298 -5.24 -17.41 9.22
C HIS A 298 -6.53 -18.12 9.66
N SER A 299 -7.58 -17.37 10.00
CA SER A 299 -8.87 -17.88 10.41
C SER A 299 -9.97 -16.84 10.23
N THR A 300 -11.23 -17.29 10.22
CA THR A 300 -12.39 -16.39 10.26
C THR A 300 -12.55 -15.67 11.60
N LYS A 301 -11.91 -16.16 12.66
CA LYS A 301 -11.96 -15.52 13.99
C LYS A 301 -11.24 -14.17 14.00
N ALA A 302 -10.34 -13.91 13.05
CA ALA A 302 -9.63 -12.64 12.92
C ALA A 302 -10.56 -11.41 12.95
N VAL A 303 -11.77 -11.52 12.40
CA VAL A 303 -12.77 -10.43 12.42
C VAL A 303 -13.15 -10.03 13.86
N THR A 304 -13.20 -11.01 14.77
CA THR A 304 -13.54 -10.78 16.19
C THR A 304 -12.39 -10.19 17.00
N THR A 305 -11.15 -10.35 16.50
CA THR A 305 -9.93 -9.91 17.17
C THR A 305 -9.38 -8.60 16.60
N GLY A 306 -10.10 -7.97 15.67
CA GLY A 306 -9.83 -6.60 15.24
C GLY A 306 -9.36 -6.45 13.80
N LEU A 307 -9.29 -7.52 13.01
CA LEU A 307 -9.14 -7.42 11.56
C LEU A 307 -10.47 -6.96 10.94
N ASP A 308 -10.43 -6.02 9.99
CA ASP A 308 -11.64 -5.54 9.30
C ASP A 308 -11.72 -6.02 7.85
N GLN A 309 -10.57 -6.33 7.23
CA GLN A 309 -10.53 -6.70 5.82
C GLN A 309 -9.43 -7.73 5.52
N ASP A 310 -9.80 -8.85 4.90
CA ASP A 310 -8.86 -9.86 4.40
C ASP A 310 -8.33 -9.48 3.02
N MET A 311 -7.01 -9.55 2.82
CA MET A 311 -6.34 -9.28 1.55
C MET A 311 -5.34 -10.39 1.16
N PRO A 312 -5.25 -10.74 -0.13
CA PRO A 312 -6.02 -10.19 -1.26
C PRO A 312 -7.36 -10.89 -1.52
N GLY A 313 -7.79 -11.81 -0.65
CA GLY A 313 -8.73 -12.87 -1.02
C GLY A 313 -8.07 -13.87 -2.00
N GLY A 314 -8.86 -14.57 -2.82
CA GLY A 314 -8.36 -15.10 -4.10
C GLY A 314 -7.20 -16.12 -4.08
N GLY A 315 -7.21 -17.12 -3.19
CA GLY A 315 -6.40 -18.33 -3.38
C GLY A 315 -4.94 -18.28 -2.90
N MET A 316 -4.40 -17.12 -2.52
CA MET A 316 -3.08 -17.02 -1.83
C MET A 316 -3.19 -17.25 -0.31
N GLY A 317 -4.10 -18.14 0.10
CA GLY A 317 -4.44 -18.48 1.49
C GLY A 317 -5.86 -18.11 1.92
N GLY A 318 -6.54 -17.22 1.18
CA GLY A 318 -7.78 -16.56 1.64
C GLY A 318 -9.09 -16.94 0.96
N ASP A 319 -9.12 -17.81 -0.06
CA ASP A 319 -10.40 -18.06 -0.78
C ASP A 319 -11.51 -18.67 0.09
N LYS A 320 -11.13 -19.29 1.19
CA LYS A 320 -12.05 -19.90 2.16
C LYS A 320 -12.29 -19.05 3.40
N LEU A 321 -11.56 -17.96 3.59
CA LEU A 321 -11.69 -17.09 4.75
C LEU A 321 -12.50 -15.84 4.35
N PHE A 322 -13.17 -15.26 5.34
CA PHE A 322 -13.93 -14.01 5.18
C PHE A 322 -15.07 -14.06 4.14
N LEU A 323 -15.58 -15.26 3.80
CA LEU A 323 -16.81 -15.40 3.03
C LEU A 323 -18.01 -14.88 3.84
N ALA A 324 -18.90 -14.12 3.20
CA ALA A 324 -20.14 -13.62 3.79
C ALA A 324 -20.90 -14.72 4.57
N THR A 325 -21.11 -15.86 3.92
CA THR A 325 -21.81 -17.03 4.48
C THR A 325 -21.16 -17.61 5.74
N GLN A 326 -19.86 -17.43 5.92
CA GLN A 326 -19.16 -17.88 7.13
C GLN A 326 -19.17 -16.81 8.22
N LEU A 327 -18.85 -15.57 7.84
CA LEU A 327 -18.71 -14.46 8.79
C LEU A 327 -20.05 -14.03 9.36
N MET A 328 -21.07 -13.85 8.53
CA MET A 328 -22.37 -13.36 8.96
C MET A 328 -23.12 -14.39 9.83
N VAL A 329 -22.85 -15.69 9.63
CA VAL A 329 -23.44 -16.75 10.46
C VAL A 329 -22.72 -16.86 11.80
N ARG A 330 -21.38 -16.81 11.82
CA ARG A 330 -20.59 -17.06 13.03
C ARG A 330 -20.36 -15.80 13.88
N TYR A 331 -20.17 -14.66 13.24
CA TYR A 331 -19.71 -13.42 13.85
C TYR A 331 -20.42 -12.17 13.26
N PRO A 332 -21.77 -12.13 13.21
CA PRO A 332 -22.51 -11.04 12.56
C PRO A 332 -22.15 -9.65 13.10
N GLN A 333 -22.07 -9.51 14.42
CA GLN A 333 -21.77 -8.22 15.07
C GLN A 333 -20.36 -7.72 14.74
N ALA A 334 -19.35 -8.58 14.84
CA ALA A 334 -17.97 -8.22 14.51
C ALA A 334 -17.81 -7.90 13.02
N THR A 335 -18.57 -8.57 12.16
CA THR A 335 -18.55 -8.34 10.72
C THR A 335 -19.22 -7.01 10.37
N ASP A 336 -20.35 -6.69 11.00
CA ASP A 336 -21.01 -5.39 10.87
C ASP A 336 -20.09 -4.24 11.35
N GLU A 337 -19.35 -4.43 12.44
CA GLU A 337 -18.34 -3.46 12.90
C GLU A 337 -17.22 -3.24 11.88
N ALA A 338 -16.71 -4.31 11.27
CA ALA A 338 -15.70 -4.25 10.23
C ALA A 338 -16.21 -3.51 8.98
N VAL A 339 -17.42 -3.86 8.52
CA VAL A 339 -18.10 -3.19 7.40
C VAL A 339 -18.28 -1.70 7.67
N VAL A 340 -18.73 -1.33 8.89
CA VAL A 340 -18.88 0.08 9.27
C VAL A 340 -17.55 0.82 9.23
N ARG A 341 -16.44 0.21 9.64
CA ARG A 341 -15.10 0.84 9.55
C ARG A 341 -14.67 1.08 8.11
N VAL A 342 -14.85 0.09 7.24
CA VAL A 342 -14.55 0.21 5.79
C VAL A 342 -15.40 1.32 5.16
N LEU A 343 -16.73 1.29 5.36
CA LEU A 343 -17.64 2.31 4.85
C LEU A 343 -17.36 3.71 5.43
N SER A 344 -16.99 3.81 6.71
CA SER A 344 -16.66 5.09 7.33
C SER A 344 -15.47 5.74 6.63
N VAL A 345 -14.47 4.96 6.21
CA VAL A 345 -13.33 5.50 5.47
C VAL A 345 -13.72 5.90 4.05
N ILE A 346 -14.53 5.08 3.36
CA ILE A 346 -15.08 5.40 2.04
C ILE A 346 -15.81 6.75 2.07
N TYR A 347 -16.68 6.97 3.07
CA TYR A 347 -17.44 8.21 3.21
C TYR A 347 -16.59 9.38 3.71
N LYS A 348 -15.70 9.16 4.67
CA LYS A 348 -14.75 10.17 5.16
C LYS A 348 -13.96 10.75 3.99
N MET A 349 -13.45 9.89 3.12
CA MET A 349 -12.65 10.27 1.95
C MET A 349 -13.50 10.61 0.73
N ARG A 350 -14.84 10.61 0.85
CA ARG A 350 -15.80 10.96 -0.21
C ARG A 350 -15.61 10.14 -1.48
N LEU A 351 -15.16 8.88 -1.34
CA LEU A 351 -14.95 7.99 -2.46
C LEU A 351 -16.28 7.62 -3.16
N ASP A 352 -17.40 7.65 -2.43
CA ASP A 352 -18.77 7.52 -2.98
C ASP A 352 -19.18 8.65 -3.92
N LYS A 353 -18.42 9.75 -3.95
CA LYS A 353 -18.58 10.87 -4.89
C LYS A 353 -17.45 10.93 -5.92
N SER A 354 -16.47 10.04 -5.81
CA SER A 354 -15.40 9.93 -6.79
C SER A 354 -15.92 9.19 -8.03
N ASN A 355 -15.41 9.58 -9.20
CA ASN A 355 -15.75 8.93 -10.46
C ASN A 355 -14.62 7.99 -10.93
N GLY A 356 -13.80 7.48 -10.02
CA GLY A 356 -12.68 6.57 -10.33
C GLY A 356 -13.09 5.35 -11.16
N CYS A 357 -12.13 4.77 -11.87
CA CYS A 357 -12.39 3.52 -12.59
C CYS A 357 -12.74 2.38 -11.61
N GLN A 358 -13.48 1.38 -12.09
CA GLN A 358 -13.82 0.19 -11.31
C GLN A 358 -13.12 -1.03 -11.93
N PRO A 359 -12.37 -1.85 -11.15
CA PRO A 359 -11.79 -3.09 -11.67
C PRO A 359 -12.85 -4.01 -12.29
N PRO A 360 -12.54 -4.73 -13.39
CA PRO A 360 -11.28 -4.76 -14.13
C PRO A 360 -11.12 -3.61 -15.16
N LYS A 361 -12.03 -2.64 -15.22
CA LYS A 361 -12.06 -1.59 -16.24
C LYS A 361 -11.15 -0.38 -15.89
N CYS A 362 -9.95 -0.66 -15.38
CA CYS A 362 -9.00 0.36 -14.91
C CYS A 362 -7.72 0.47 -15.74
N MET A 363 -7.56 -0.32 -16.81
CA MET A 363 -6.30 -0.38 -17.56
C MET A 363 -5.87 0.98 -18.14
N SER A 364 -6.80 1.78 -18.65
CA SER A 364 -6.49 3.12 -19.18
C SER A 364 -5.93 4.06 -18.12
N ALA A 365 -6.48 4.02 -16.89
CA ALA A 365 -5.99 4.80 -15.77
C ALA A 365 -4.58 4.32 -15.34
N MET A 366 -4.37 3.00 -15.23
CA MET A 366 -3.08 2.44 -14.85
C MET A 366 -1.96 2.80 -15.84
N LEU A 367 -2.26 2.80 -17.14
CA LEU A 367 -1.30 3.15 -18.20
C LEU A 367 -1.06 4.65 -18.36
N ALA A 368 -1.82 5.50 -17.66
CA ALA A 368 -1.67 6.95 -17.76
C ALA A 368 -0.24 7.40 -17.42
N ASN A 369 0.25 8.39 -18.17
CA ASN A 369 1.47 9.11 -17.82
C ASN A 369 1.12 10.16 -16.75
N VAL A 370 1.53 9.89 -15.52
CA VAL A 370 1.29 10.77 -14.37
C VAL A 370 2.57 11.43 -13.86
N ARG A 371 3.70 11.16 -14.52
CA ARG A 371 4.97 11.82 -14.22
C ARG A 371 4.99 13.20 -14.87
N SER A 372 5.29 14.23 -14.08
CA SER A 372 5.47 15.60 -14.56
C SER A 372 6.91 16.08 -14.39
N LYS A 373 7.21 17.26 -14.95
CA LYS A 373 8.52 17.91 -14.73
C LYS A 373 8.67 18.28 -13.25
N GLU A 374 7.61 18.81 -12.65
CA GLU A 374 7.55 19.21 -11.25
C GLU A 374 7.74 18.02 -10.31
N SER A 375 7.11 16.86 -10.60
CA SER A 375 7.30 15.65 -9.80
C SER A 375 8.74 15.13 -9.89
N THR A 376 9.34 15.19 -11.09
CA THR A 376 10.73 14.79 -11.32
C THR A 376 11.71 15.72 -10.58
N GLU A 377 11.49 17.03 -10.64
CA GLU A 377 12.30 18.03 -9.91
C GLU A 377 12.16 17.90 -8.40
N LEU A 378 10.95 17.63 -7.90
CA LEU A 378 10.69 17.38 -6.48
C LEU A 378 11.39 16.10 -6.01
N ALA A 379 11.30 15.00 -6.76
CA ALA A 379 12.00 13.76 -6.44
C ALA A 379 13.52 13.97 -6.42
N SER A 380 14.06 14.71 -7.39
CA SER A 380 15.49 15.07 -7.42
C SER A 380 15.90 15.93 -6.23
N ARG A 381 15.09 16.92 -5.85
CA ARG A 381 15.31 17.76 -4.67
C ARG A 381 15.31 16.94 -3.39
N ALA A 382 14.32 16.06 -3.22
CA ALA A 382 14.22 15.19 -2.06
C ALA A 382 15.44 14.25 -1.95
N ALA A 383 15.87 13.66 -3.06
CA ALA A 383 17.08 12.85 -3.11
C ALA A 383 18.33 13.65 -2.69
N ARG A 384 18.52 14.87 -3.23
CA ARG A 384 19.66 15.73 -2.85
C ARG A 384 19.65 16.11 -1.38
N ARG A 385 18.47 16.43 -0.83
CA ARG A 385 18.28 16.78 0.59
C ARG A 385 18.51 15.58 1.53
N SER A 386 18.40 14.35 1.04
CA SER A 386 18.64 13.13 1.82
C SER A 386 20.10 12.67 1.90
N ILE A 387 21.01 13.31 1.15
CA ILE A 387 22.43 12.94 1.15
C ILE A 387 23.07 13.44 2.45
N VAL A 388 23.59 12.51 3.25
CA VAL A 388 24.31 12.81 4.48
C VAL A 388 25.81 12.83 4.20
N LEU A 389 26.43 14.00 4.36
CA LEU A 389 27.89 14.13 4.28
C LEU A 389 28.53 13.64 5.58
N LEU A 390 29.11 12.44 5.54
CA LEU A 390 29.75 11.83 6.71
C LEU A 390 31.20 12.31 6.94
N LYS A 391 31.92 12.65 5.87
CA LYS A 391 33.32 13.09 5.94
C LYS A 391 33.66 14.01 4.75
N ASN A 392 34.33 15.13 5.01
CA ASN A 392 34.90 16.02 3.98
C ASN A 392 36.27 16.54 4.44
N GLU A 393 37.32 16.27 3.67
CA GLU A 393 38.71 16.69 3.94
C GLU A 393 39.15 17.87 3.04
N GLY A 394 38.18 18.66 2.53
CA GLY A 394 38.44 19.87 1.73
C GLY A 394 38.29 19.68 0.22
N GLY A 395 37.61 18.62 -0.24
CA GLY A 395 37.43 18.29 -1.66
C GLY A 395 36.02 18.56 -2.22
N MET A 396 35.14 19.16 -1.41
CA MET A 396 33.80 19.62 -1.79
C MET A 396 33.63 21.10 -1.49
#